data_AF-A0A2V8HE13-F1
#
_entry.id   AF-A0A2V8HE13-F1
#
_cell.length_a   1.000
_cell.length_b   1.000
_cell.length_c   1.000
_cell.angle_alpha   90.00
_cell.angle_beta   90.00
_cell.angle_gamma   90.00
#
_symmetry.space_group_name_H-M   'P 1'
#
loop_
_entity.id
_entity.type
_entity.pdbx_description
1 polymer ?
#
loop_
_entity_poly.entity_id
_entity_poly.type
_entity_poly.pdbx_seq_one_letter_code
_entity_poly.pdbx_strand_id
1 'polypeptide(L)'
;WETLADHAAPAFASWTDGALAALPRTLIDRLPAWRPALERLPQTLIHNDFNPRNVCLRRRGQRLTLCAFDWELATIGAPQRDLAELLCFVCGPDATEDEVARWIERHRHALEIETGAAIDPALWRAGFAAALYELLIDRLAVYALVHRVRPQPFLPRVVRTWLRLYGFFRMTEGRGTRDSGRGTRDEGLGTRDSGRGTRDEGRCLPLTRSIAATS
;
A
#
# COMPACT_ATOMS: atom_id res chain seq x y z
N TRP A 1 14.39 6.95 18.06
CA TRP A 1 14.41 6.69 16.61
C TRP A 1 15.79 6.95 16.01
N GLU A 2 16.36 8.15 16.16
CA GLU A 2 17.67 8.51 15.54
C GLU A 2 18.82 7.57 15.95
N THR A 3 19.04 7.33 17.24
CA THR A 3 20.09 6.42 17.72
C THR A 3 19.91 4.99 17.20
N LEU A 4 18.66 4.54 17.05
CA LEU A 4 18.35 3.22 16.52
C LEU A 4 18.64 3.15 15.01
N ALA A 5 18.30 4.21 14.27
CA ALA A 5 18.63 4.33 12.85
C ALA A 5 20.14 4.32 12.62
N ASP A 6 20.91 5.04 13.44
CA ASP A 6 22.38 5.05 13.37
C ASP A 6 22.98 3.67 13.61
N HIS A 7 22.41 2.94 14.56
CA HIS A 7 22.83 1.58 14.84
C HIS A 7 22.54 0.63 13.67
N ALA A 8 21.36 0.75 13.05
CA ALA A 8 20.93 -0.12 11.95
C ALA A 8 21.61 0.21 10.61
N ALA A 9 22.07 1.45 10.42
CA ALA A 9 22.60 1.94 9.14
C ALA A 9 23.71 1.07 8.52
N PRO A 10 24.74 0.59 9.25
CA PRO A 10 25.78 -0.27 8.66
C PRO A 10 25.22 -1.62 8.15
N ALA A 11 24.28 -2.23 8.88
CA ALA A 11 23.66 -3.48 8.48
C ALA A 11 22.79 -3.29 7.23
N PHE A 12 21.95 -2.25 7.24
CA PHE A 12 21.12 -1.90 6.08
C PHE A 12 21.97 -1.56 4.85
N ALA A 13 23.02 -0.77 5.00
CA ALA A 13 23.96 -0.46 3.91
C ALA A 13 24.58 -1.73 3.33
N SER A 14 25.02 -2.66 4.18
CA SER A 14 25.59 -3.93 3.74
C SER A 14 24.59 -4.82 3.00
N TRP A 15 23.31 -4.83 3.41
CA TRP A 15 22.31 -5.73 2.82
C TRP A 15 21.71 -5.23 1.51
N THR A 16 21.87 -3.94 1.22
CA THR A 16 21.24 -3.26 0.08
C THR A 16 22.20 -2.42 -0.75
N ASP A 17 23.49 -2.78 -0.78
CA ASP A 17 24.50 -2.09 -1.57
C ASP A 17 24.53 -0.55 -1.35
N GLY A 18 24.35 -0.15 -0.08
CA GLY A 18 24.36 1.24 0.36
C GLY A 18 23.01 1.98 0.25
N ALA A 19 22.01 1.45 -0.46
CA ALA A 19 20.76 2.15 -0.75
C ALA A 19 19.99 2.64 0.50
N LEU A 20 20.09 1.92 1.62
CA LEU A 20 19.39 2.22 2.86
C LEU A 20 20.24 2.92 3.93
N ALA A 21 21.47 3.32 3.64
CA ALA A 21 22.37 3.89 4.65
C ALA A 21 21.79 5.15 5.32
N ALA A 22 21.20 6.06 4.53
CA ALA A 22 20.66 7.34 5.02
C ALA A 22 19.12 7.36 5.12
N LEU A 23 18.42 6.42 4.46
CA LEU A 23 16.96 6.47 4.33
C LEU A 23 16.20 6.46 5.68
N PRO A 24 16.58 5.66 6.69
CA PRO A 24 15.91 5.70 8.00
C PRO A 24 15.90 7.09 8.63
N ARG A 25 17.02 7.81 8.60
CA ARG A 25 17.11 9.21 9.10
C ARG A 25 16.19 10.13 8.31
N THR A 26 16.23 10.06 6.98
CA THR A 26 15.33 10.85 6.12
C THR A 26 13.86 10.60 6.42
N LEU A 27 13.48 9.35 6.70
CA LEU A 27 12.11 9.01 7.08
C LEU A 27 11.74 9.53 8.48
N ILE A 28 12.66 9.48 9.45
CA ILE A 28 12.47 10.07 10.78
C ILE A 28 12.25 11.58 10.67
N ASP A 29 13.10 12.29 9.93
CA ASP A 29 13.00 13.75 9.74
C ASP A 29 11.67 14.15 9.08
N ARG A 30 11.13 13.27 8.23
CA ARG A 30 9.87 13.49 7.50
C ARG A 30 8.65 12.88 8.19
N LEU A 31 8.75 12.43 9.44
CA LEU A 31 7.64 11.86 10.22
C LEU A 31 6.32 12.64 10.08
N PRO A 32 6.30 13.98 10.24
CA PRO A 32 5.05 14.75 10.10
C PRO A 32 4.41 14.67 8.71
N ALA A 33 5.19 14.40 7.66
CA ALA A 33 4.71 14.36 6.28
C ALA A 33 4.00 13.05 5.93
N TRP A 34 4.37 11.93 6.54
CA TRP A 34 3.86 10.60 6.16
C TRP A 34 3.05 9.91 7.26
N ARG A 35 3.34 10.15 8.55
CA ARG A 35 2.66 9.47 9.65
C ARG A 35 1.15 9.72 9.71
N PRO A 36 0.64 10.91 9.39
CA PRO A 36 -0.81 11.14 9.34
C PRO A 36 -1.56 10.22 8.36
N ALA A 37 -0.88 9.64 7.36
CA ALA A 37 -1.53 8.65 6.48
C ALA A 37 -1.95 7.37 7.21
N LEU A 38 -1.28 7.02 8.32
CA LEU A 38 -1.65 5.87 9.17
C LEU A 38 -2.77 6.21 10.14
N GLU A 39 -2.72 7.43 10.70
CA GLU A 39 -3.64 7.91 11.73
C GLU A 39 -5.04 8.17 11.18
N ARG A 40 -5.16 8.48 9.87
CA ARG A 40 -6.45 8.69 9.19
C ARG A 40 -7.19 7.42 8.78
N LEU A 41 -6.55 6.26 8.88
CA LEU A 41 -7.15 4.99 8.46
C LEU A 41 -8.03 4.42 9.57
N PRO A 42 -8.93 3.48 9.23
CA PRO A 42 -9.55 2.63 10.24
C PRO A 42 -8.51 2.03 11.17
N GLN A 43 -8.70 2.23 12.49
CA GLN A 43 -7.82 1.66 13.50
C GLN A 43 -8.40 0.31 13.95
N THR A 44 -7.57 -0.73 13.91
CA THR A 44 -7.95 -2.09 14.28
C THR A 44 -7.01 -2.62 15.35
N LEU A 45 -7.37 -3.73 15.99
CA LEU A 45 -6.36 -4.54 16.67
C LEU A 45 -5.39 -5.08 15.62
N ILE A 46 -4.11 -4.74 15.77
CA ILE A 46 -3.01 -5.28 14.96
C ILE A 46 -2.14 -6.17 15.82
N HIS A 47 -1.54 -7.19 15.22
CA HIS A 47 -0.58 -8.07 15.89
C HIS A 47 0.74 -7.33 16.15
N ASN A 48 1.14 -6.41 15.27
CA ASN A 48 2.34 -5.58 15.38
C ASN A 48 3.68 -6.37 15.39
N ASP A 49 3.60 -7.64 15.00
CA ASP A 49 4.73 -8.54 14.67
C ASP A 49 4.23 -9.65 13.74
N PHE A 50 3.46 -9.28 12.71
CA PHE A 50 2.71 -10.24 11.89
C PHE A 50 3.56 -10.81 10.76
N ASN A 51 4.34 -11.84 11.10
CA ASN A 51 5.24 -12.50 10.15
C ASN A 51 5.11 -14.04 10.22
N PRO A 52 5.62 -14.80 9.24
CA PRO A 52 5.51 -16.26 9.18
C PRO A 52 6.08 -17.04 10.37
N ARG A 53 6.84 -16.40 11.28
CA ARG A 53 7.29 -17.04 12.52
C ARG A 53 6.20 -17.04 13.60
N ASN A 54 5.22 -16.14 13.50
CA ASN A 54 4.15 -15.92 14.48
C ASN A 54 2.77 -16.42 13.99
N VAL A 55 2.74 -17.07 12.82
CA VAL A 55 1.52 -17.61 12.25
C VAL A 55 1.71 -19.03 11.72
N CYS A 56 0.67 -19.84 11.83
CA CYS A 56 0.60 -21.15 11.18
C CYS A 56 -0.78 -21.40 10.57
N LEU A 57 -0.86 -22.32 9.61
CA LEU A 57 -2.11 -22.77 9.03
C LEU A 57 -2.47 -24.14 9.62
N ARG A 58 -3.50 -24.17 10.45
CA ARG A 58 -4.05 -25.41 11.00
C ARG A 58 -5.07 -25.99 10.04
N ARG A 59 -4.86 -27.23 9.62
CA ARG A 59 -5.84 -27.97 8.81
C ARG A 59 -7.00 -28.44 9.69
N ARG A 60 -8.24 -28.14 9.27
CA ARG A 60 -9.48 -28.71 9.83
C ARG A 60 -10.32 -29.26 8.67
N GLY A 61 -10.23 -30.58 8.48
CA GLY A 61 -10.78 -31.25 7.28
C GLY A 61 -10.11 -30.72 6.01
N GLN A 62 -10.90 -30.25 5.05
CA GLN A 62 -10.42 -29.64 3.81
C GLN A 62 -10.08 -28.15 3.94
N ARG A 63 -10.37 -27.51 5.08
CA ARG A 63 -10.14 -26.07 5.28
C ARG A 63 -8.80 -25.82 6.00
N LEU A 64 -8.13 -24.75 5.62
CA LEU A 64 -7.01 -24.18 6.37
C LEU A 64 -7.53 -23.03 7.23
N THR A 65 -7.11 -22.99 8.50
CA THR A 65 -7.45 -21.92 9.44
C THR A 65 -6.17 -21.26 9.91
N LEU A 66 -6.09 -19.94 9.74
CA LEU A 66 -5.00 -19.13 10.31
C LEU A 66 -5.01 -19.23 11.83
N CYS A 67 -3.84 -19.50 12.40
CA CYS A 67 -3.59 -19.44 13.84
C CYS A 67 -2.42 -18.47 14.04
N ALA A 68 -2.69 -17.32 14.65
CA ALA A 68 -1.68 -16.36 15.07
C ALA A 68 -1.41 -16.51 16.57
N PHE A 69 -0.16 -16.40 16.96
CA PHE A 69 0.33 -16.54 18.33
C PHE A 69 1.36 -15.46 18.61
N ASP A 70 1.73 -15.27 19.88
CA ASP A 70 2.64 -14.20 20.31
C ASP A 70 2.03 -12.78 20.21
N TRP A 71 0.86 -12.61 20.83
CA TRP A 71 0.08 -11.36 20.85
C TRP A 71 0.64 -10.28 21.80
N GLU A 72 1.83 -10.46 22.36
CA GLU A 72 2.35 -9.56 23.42
C GLU A 72 2.63 -8.13 22.92
N LEU A 73 2.86 -7.96 21.62
CA LEU A 73 3.11 -6.66 20.99
C LEU A 73 1.84 -6.05 20.37
N ALA A 74 0.71 -6.73 20.47
CA ALA A 74 -0.53 -6.30 19.85
C ALA A 74 -1.01 -4.95 20.39
N THR A 75 -1.53 -4.12 19.50
CA THR A 75 -1.98 -2.76 19.83
C THR A 75 -3.09 -2.31 18.88
N ILE A 76 -3.64 -1.12 19.11
CA ILE A 76 -4.54 -0.48 18.17
C ILE A 76 -3.71 0.31 17.16
N GLY A 77 -3.93 0.06 15.87
CA GLY A 77 -3.21 0.73 14.79
C GLY A 77 -3.83 0.51 13.41
N ALA A 78 -3.21 1.09 12.38
CA ALA A 78 -3.61 0.86 11.00
C ALA A 78 -3.32 -0.60 10.59
N PRO A 79 -4.28 -1.34 10.01
CA PRO A 79 -4.09 -2.76 9.67
C PRO A 79 -3.01 -3.01 8.61
N GLN A 80 -2.63 -1.98 7.85
CA GLN A 80 -1.51 -2.04 6.90
C GLN A 80 -0.17 -2.34 7.56
N ARG A 81 -0.03 -2.15 8.88
CA ARG A 81 1.16 -2.52 9.66
C ARG A 81 1.48 -4.00 9.49
N ASP A 82 0.51 -4.84 9.83
CA ASP A 82 0.63 -6.29 9.75
C ASP A 82 0.79 -6.75 8.29
N LEU A 83 0.08 -6.10 7.36
CA LEU A 83 0.23 -6.40 5.93
C LEU A 83 1.64 -6.09 5.42
N ALA A 84 2.17 -4.91 5.73
CA ALA A 84 3.49 -4.47 5.25
C ALA A 84 4.59 -5.42 5.75
N GLU A 85 4.53 -5.80 7.03
CA GLU A 85 5.47 -6.77 7.58
C GLU A 85 5.32 -8.13 6.89
N LEU A 86 4.10 -8.68 6.82
CA LEU A 86 3.85 -9.97 6.19
C LEU A 86 4.38 -10.01 4.74
N LEU A 87 4.06 -9.00 3.93
CA LEU A 87 4.49 -8.94 2.52
C LEU A 87 6.01 -8.82 2.38
N CYS A 88 6.69 -8.09 3.28
CA CYS A 88 8.16 -8.08 3.32
C CYS A 88 8.74 -9.47 3.62
N PHE A 89 8.03 -10.29 4.39
CA PHE A 89 8.44 -11.66 4.66
C PHE A 89 8.10 -12.63 3.52
N VAL A 90 6.98 -12.50 2.80
CA VAL A 90 6.53 -13.55 1.86
C VAL A 90 6.82 -13.30 0.39
N CYS A 91 6.83 -12.06 -0.11
CA CYS A 91 6.91 -11.79 -1.57
C CYS A 91 8.33 -11.92 -2.17
N GLY A 92 9.40 -11.85 -1.36
CA GLY A 92 10.77 -11.94 -1.88
C GLY A 92 11.27 -10.68 -2.62
N PRO A 93 12.58 -10.54 -2.89
CA PRO A 93 13.15 -9.33 -3.48
C PRO A 93 12.88 -9.17 -5.00
N ASP A 94 12.39 -10.24 -5.63
CA ASP A 94 11.98 -10.35 -7.04
C ASP A 94 10.49 -10.03 -7.27
N ALA A 95 9.73 -9.76 -6.20
CA ALA A 95 8.33 -9.37 -6.26
C ALA A 95 8.07 -8.27 -7.31
N THR A 96 6.94 -8.42 -8.01
CA THR A 96 6.45 -7.43 -8.97
C THR A 96 5.50 -6.45 -8.31
N GLU A 97 5.39 -5.25 -8.88
CA GLU A 97 4.44 -4.24 -8.39
C GLU A 97 3.00 -4.77 -8.43
N ASP A 98 2.61 -5.41 -9.53
CA ASP A 98 1.27 -5.98 -9.71
C ASP A 98 0.93 -7.05 -8.67
N GLU A 99 1.90 -7.90 -8.32
CA GLU A 99 1.69 -8.93 -7.31
C GLU A 99 1.36 -8.31 -5.95
N VAL A 100 2.18 -7.37 -5.50
CA VAL A 100 1.98 -6.70 -4.20
C VAL A 100 0.72 -5.84 -4.23
N ALA A 101 0.48 -5.11 -5.32
CA ALA A 101 -0.70 -4.27 -5.49
C ALA A 101 -2.00 -5.07 -5.37
N ARG A 102 -2.05 -6.31 -5.88
CA ARG A 102 -3.19 -7.22 -5.69
C ARG A 102 -3.42 -7.58 -4.22
N TRP A 103 -2.36 -7.80 -3.44
CA TRP A 103 -2.51 -8.11 -2.01
C TRP A 103 -2.96 -6.91 -1.19
N ILE A 104 -2.44 -5.70 -1.50
CA ILE A 104 -2.89 -4.45 -0.90
C ILE A 104 -4.39 -4.24 -1.14
N GLU A 105 -4.83 -4.47 -2.38
CA GLU A 105 -6.23 -4.29 -2.78
C GLU A 105 -7.15 -5.35 -2.16
N ARG A 106 -6.71 -6.61 -2.12
CA ARG A 106 -7.44 -7.69 -1.44
C ARG A 106 -7.60 -7.40 0.05
N HIS A 107 -6.57 -6.87 0.71
CA HIS A 107 -6.63 -6.50 2.12
C HIS A 107 -7.62 -5.36 2.37
N ARG A 108 -7.67 -4.35 1.48
CA ARG A 108 -8.65 -3.25 1.54
C ARG A 108 -10.08 -3.79 1.43
N HIS A 109 -10.35 -4.56 0.38
CA HIS A 109 -11.67 -5.12 0.12
C HIS A 109 -12.15 -6.06 1.22
N ALA A 110 -11.26 -6.86 1.81
CA ALA A 110 -11.62 -7.71 2.94
C ALA A 110 -12.15 -6.88 4.12
N LEU A 111 -11.51 -5.75 4.43
CA LEU A 111 -11.98 -4.87 5.50
C LEU A 111 -13.29 -4.16 5.13
N GLU A 112 -13.47 -3.73 3.86
CA GLU A 112 -14.74 -3.16 3.41
C GLU A 112 -15.91 -4.12 3.59
N ILE A 113 -15.72 -5.39 3.25
CA ILE A 113 -16.76 -6.42 3.38
C ILE A 113 -17.15 -6.62 4.85
N GLU A 114 -16.17 -6.73 5.75
CA GLU A 114 -16.43 -6.98 7.17
C GLU A 114 -17.02 -5.76 7.89
N THR A 115 -16.68 -4.55 7.45
CA THR A 115 -17.14 -3.30 8.10
C THR A 115 -18.38 -2.69 7.45
N GLY A 116 -18.68 -3.05 6.19
CA GLY A 116 -19.70 -2.39 5.37
C GLY A 116 -19.34 -0.95 4.97
N ALA A 117 -18.13 -0.48 5.27
CA ALA A 117 -17.69 0.89 4.98
C ALA A 117 -16.81 0.91 3.72
N ALA A 118 -17.08 1.86 2.83
CA ALA A 118 -16.22 2.11 1.68
C ALA A 118 -14.89 2.73 2.14
N ILE A 119 -13.78 2.25 1.57
CA ILE A 119 -12.42 2.67 1.91
C ILE A 119 -11.73 3.20 0.66
N ASP A 120 -11.24 4.44 0.68
CA ASP A 120 -10.54 5.03 -0.48
C ASP A 120 -9.28 4.21 -0.84
N PRO A 121 -9.15 3.67 -2.08
CA PRO A 121 -7.98 2.92 -2.53
C PRO A 121 -6.67 3.73 -2.50
N ALA A 122 -6.72 5.02 -2.83
CA ALA A 122 -5.55 5.90 -2.82
C ALA A 122 -5.07 6.16 -1.39
N LEU A 123 -6.01 6.43 -0.47
CA LEU A 123 -5.69 6.56 0.96
C LEU A 123 -5.11 5.26 1.51
N TRP A 124 -5.66 4.11 1.12
CA TRP A 124 -5.18 2.80 1.56
C TRP A 124 -3.76 2.49 1.09
N ARG A 125 -3.45 2.83 -0.17
CA ARG A 125 -2.09 2.71 -0.73
C ARG A 125 -1.10 3.65 -0.05
N ALA A 126 -1.49 4.89 0.23
CA ALA A 126 -0.67 5.81 1.02
C ALA A 126 -0.43 5.26 2.44
N GLY A 127 -1.46 4.66 3.06
CA GLY A 127 -1.36 3.95 4.32
C GLY A 127 -0.34 2.82 4.31
N PHE A 128 -0.34 2.01 3.26
CA PHE A 128 0.66 0.95 3.07
C PHE A 128 2.08 1.51 2.93
N ALA A 129 2.26 2.60 2.17
CA ALA A 129 3.55 3.27 2.06
C ALA A 129 4.08 3.74 3.43
N ALA A 130 3.22 4.40 4.22
CA ALA A 130 3.58 4.84 5.56
C ALA A 130 3.84 3.66 6.52
N ALA A 131 3.12 2.54 6.37
CA ALA A 131 3.38 1.33 7.14
C ALA A 131 4.77 0.74 6.85
N LEU A 132 5.20 0.74 5.57
CA LEU A 132 6.57 0.39 5.21
C LEU A 132 7.58 1.33 5.87
N TYR A 133 7.31 2.63 5.89
CA TYR A 133 8.25 3.60 6.47
C TYR A 133 8.47 3.35 7.95
N GLU A 134 7.39 3.19 8.72
CA GLU A 134 7.53 2.87 10.13
C GLU A 134 8.18 1.50 10.35
N LEU A 135 7.82 0.49 9.55
CA LEU A 135 8.44 -0.83 9.63
C LEU A 135 9.97 -0.76 9.52
N LEU A 136 10.50 0.11 8.64
CA LEU A 136 11.95 0.30 8.50
C LEU A 136 12.56 0.95 9.73
N ILE A 137 12.00 2.07 10.18
CA ILE A 137 12.60 2.85 11.27
C ILE A 137 12.39 2.21 12.63
N ASP A 138 11.42 1.29 12.76
CA ASP A 138 11.06 0.60 14.00
C ASP A 138 11.57 -0.83 14.01
N ARG A 139 10.73 -1.76 13.55
CA ARG A 139 10.91 -3.19 13.74
C ARG A 139 12.16 -3.70 13.02
N LEU A 140 12.40 -3.28 11.77
CA LEU A 140 13.61 -3.70 11.05
C LEU A 140 14.87 -3.12 11.69
N ALA A 141 14.82 -1.91 12.25
CA ALA A 141 15.95 -1.31 12.94
C ALA A 141 16.23 -2.01 14.29
N VAL A 142 15.18 -2.39 15.04
CA VAL A 142 15.30 -3.25 16.23
C VAL A 142 15.85 -4.64 15.85
N TYR A 143 15.39 -5.24 14.76
CA TYR A 143 15.93 -6.51 14.29
C TYR A 143 17.40 -6.42 13.88
N ALA A 144 17.83 -5.30 13.28
CA ALA A 144 19.24 -5.06 12.99
C ALA A 144 20.10 -4.98 14.25
N LEU A 145 19.58 -4.36 15.33
CA LEU A 145 20.23 -4.37 16.64
C LEU A 145 20.37 -5.80 17.19
N VAL A 146 19.30 -6.59 17.17
CA VAL A 146 19.33 -7.99 17.63
C VAL A 146 20.28 -8.83 16.78
N HIS A 147 20.32 -8.62 15.46
CA HIS A 147 21.20 -9.33 14.52
C HIS A 147 22.67 -9.25 14.90
N ARG A 148 23.11 -8.11 15.45
CA ARG A 148 24.50 -7.89 15.88
C ARG A 148 24.91 -8.80 17.04
N VAL A 149 23.97 -9.17 17.90
CA VAL A 149 24.21 -10.07 19.04
C VAL A 149 23.91 -11.52 18.65
N ARG A 150 22.83 -11.73 17.89
CA ARG A 150 22.38 -13.05 17.44
C ARG A 150 22.01 -12.97 15.95
N PRO A 151 22.88 -13.45 15.05
CA PRO A 151 22.64 -13.38 13.61
C PRO A 151 21.27 -13.90 13.20
N GLN A 152 20.53 -13.07 12.49
CA GLN A 152 19.23 -13.37 11.91
C GLN A 152 19.39 -13.53 10.38
N PRO A 153 19.54 -14.77 9.86
CA PRO A 153 19.90 -15.00 8.45
C PRO A 153 18.82 -14.58 7.45
N PHE A 154 17.58 -14.39 7.91
CA PHE A 154 16.47 -13.96 7.05
C PHE A 154 16.46 -12.45 6.79
N LEU A 155 17.06 -11.63 7.66
CA LEU A 155 16.94 -10.17 7.59
C LEU A 155 17.46 -9.56 6.30
N PRO A 156 18.61 -9.96 5.73
CA PRO A 156 19.09 -9.37 4.48
C PRO A 156 18.05 -9.51 3.35
N ARG A 157 17.38 -10.66 3.26
CA ARG A 157 16.33 -10.88 2.26
C ARG A 157 15.11 -10.00 2.53
N VAL A 158 14.63 -9.96 3.78
CA VAL A 158 13.44 -9.15 4.16
C VAL A 158 13.69 -7.66 3.91
N VAL A 159 14.88 -7.16 4.23
CA VAL A 159 15.24 -5.75 4.00
C VAL A 159 15.38 -5.43 2.51
N ARG A 160 15.88 -6.37 1.69
CA ARG A 160 15.84 -6.21 0.22
C ARG A 160 14.42 -6.24 -0.34
N THR A 161 13.54 -7.09 0.19
CA THR A 161 12.11 -7.06 -0.17
C THR A 161 11.48 -5.73 0.24
N TRP A 162 11.78 -5.23 1.44
CA TRP A 162 11.33 -3.92 1.87
C TRP A 162 11.77 -2.82 0.90
N LEU A 163 13.04 -2.80 0.49
CA LEU A 163 13.57 -1.83 -0.46
C LEU A 163 12.87 -1.92 -1.83
N ARG A 164 12.60 -3.14 -2.29
CA ARG A 164 11.83 -3.39 -3.51
C ARG A 164 10.44 -2.78 -3.42
N LEU A 165 9.73 -3.03 -2.31
CA LEU A 165 8.36 -2.56 -2.08
C LEU A 165 8.32 -1.04 -1.91
N TYR A 166 9.30 -0.48 -1.20
CA TYR A 166 9.50 0.97 -1.10
C TYR A 166 9.67 1.61 -2.48
N GLY A 167 10.42 0.97 -3.39
CA GLY A 167 10.60 1.45 -4.76
C GLY A 167 9.29 1.62 -5.53
N PHE A 168 8.30 0.74 -5.29
CA PHE A 168 6.99 0.78 -5.92
C PHE A 168 6.03 1.77 -5.25
N PHE A 169 5.95 1.71 -3.92
CA PHE A 169 4.84 2.33 -3.19
C PHE A 169 5.20 3.60 -2.42
N ARG A 170 6.46 4.05 -2.46
CA ARG A 170 6.85 5.29 -1.77
C ARG A 170 5.93 6.44 -2.17
N MET A 171 5.51 7.20 -1.16
CA MET A 171 4.83 8.48 -1.35
C MET A 171 5.70 9.40 -2.19
N THR A 172 5.15 9.88 -3.31
CA THR A 172 5.79 10.91 -4.11
C THR A 172 5.64 12.24 -3.39
N GLU A 173 6.76 12.94 -3.18
CA GLU A 173 6.68 14.34 -2.78
C GLU A 173 6.07 15.13 -3.92
N GLY A 174 5.06 15.95 -3.61
CA GLY A 174 4.22 16.65 -4.57
C GLY A 174 5.00 17.22 -5.75
N ARG A 175 4.97 16.50 -6.87
CA ARG A 175 4.91 17.12 -8.18
C ARG A 175 3.43 17.32 -8.46
N GLY A 176 3.00 18.58 -8.44
CA GLY A 176 1.67 18.95 -8.90
C GLY A 176 1.35 18.22 -10.19
N THR A 177 0.11 17.77 -10.30
CA THR A 177 -0.49 17.16 -11.48
C THR A 177 -0.06 17.92 -12.74
N ARG A 178 0.97 17.43 -13.43
CA ARG A 178 1.13 17.72 -14.85
C ARG A 178 0.26 16.71 -15.56
N ASP A 179 -0.98 17.15 -15.74
CA ASP A 179 -1.83 16.73 -16.84
C ASP A 179 -0.96 16.55 -18.09
N SER A 180 -0.77 15.29 -18.47
CA SER A 180 -0.28 14.93 -19.80
C SER A 180 -1.43 14.35 -20.60
N GLY A 181 -2.52 15.11 -20.70
CA GLY A 181 -3.35 15.17 -21.88
C GLY A 181 -2.48 15.59 -23.07
N ARG A 182 -1.82 14.61 -23.69
CA ARG A 182 -1.20 14.76 -25.01
C ARG A 182 -2.33 14.94 -26.02
N GLY A 183 -2.76 16.19 -26.19
CA GLY A 183 -3.64 16.60 -27.27
C GLY A 183 -2.92 16.40 -28.60
N THR A 184 -3.37 15.42 -29.37
CA THR A 184 -3.12 15.37 -30.80
C THR A 184 -3.90 16.51 -31.43
N ARG A 185 -3.22 17.63 -31.71
CA ARG A 185 -3.69 18.62 -32.68
C ARG A 185 -3.60 17.97 -34.05
N ASP A 186 -4.75 17.71 -34.65
CA ASP A 186 -4.85 17.41 -36.07
C ASP A 186 -5.23 18.73 -36.78
N GLU A 187 -4.34 19.19 -37.66
CA GLU A 187 -4.55 20.35 -38.51
C GLU A 187 -5.44 19.95 -39.68
N GLY A 188 -6.76 20.13 -39.51
CA GLY A 188 -7.76 19.93 -40.56
C GLY A 188 -8.21 21.25 -41.18
N LEU A 189 -7.63 21.54 -42.35
CA LEU A 189 -7.99 22.54 -43.36
C LEU A 189 -9.44 23.08 -43.31
N GLY A 190 -9.54 24.41 -43.24
CA GLY A 190 -10.78 25.14 -43.48
C GLY A 190 -11.07 25.28 -44.98
N THR A 191 -12.27 24.85 -45.38
CA THR A 191 -12.95 25.35 -46.57
C THR A 191 -14.38 25.70 -46.20
N ARG A 192 -14.71 26.98 -46.36
CA ARG A 192 -16.08 27.51 -46.32
C ARG A 192 -16.85 26.95 -47.51
N ASP A 193 -18.06 26.46 -47.28
CA ASP A 193 -19.15 26.65 -48.24
C ASP A 193 -20.50 26.79 -47.53
N SER A 194 -21.34 27.51 -48.24
CA SER A 194 -22.61 28.16 -47.93
C SER A 194 -23.78 27.19 -48.08
N GLY A 195 -24.79 27.27 -47.20
CA GLY A 195 -26.04 26.52 -47.41
C GLY A 195 -27.18 26.97 -46.49
N ARG A 196 -28.21 27.58 -47.07
CA ARG A 196 -29.52 27.92 -46.47
C ARG A 196 -30.36 26.68 -46.14
N GLY A 197 -31.29 26.82 -45.19
CA GLY A 197 -32.50 25.98 -45.07
C GLY A 197 -32.94 25.81 -43.60
N THR A 198 -33.82 26.68 -43.09
CA THR A 198 -35.26 26.46 -42.84
C THR A 198 -35.61 25.39 -41.78
N ARG A 199 -36.29 25.91 -40.73
CA ARG A 199 -37.26 25.29 -39.79
C ARG A 199 -37.72 23.85 -40.11
N ASP A 200 -37.88 22.99 -39.11
CA ASP A 200 -39.19 22.78 -38.45
C ASP A 200 -39.12 21.86 -37.21
N GLU A 201 -40.22 21.87 -36.46
CA GLU A 201 -40.55 21.31 -35.15
C GLU A 201 -40.40 19.80 -34.93
N GLY A 202 -40.34 19.39 -33.65
CA GLY A 202 -40.51 18.00 -33.23
C GLY A 202 -40.39 17.76 -31.73
N ARG A 203 -41.45 18.07 -30.97
CA ARG A 203 -41.64 17.61 -29.58
C ARG A 203 -41.73 16.08 -29.52
N CYS A 204 -41.09 15.45 -28.52
CA CYS A 204 -41.60 14.20 -27.94
C CYS A 204 -41.08 13.99 -26.50
N LEU A 205 -42.01 13.99 -25.55
CA LEU A 205 -41.92 13.38 -24.22
C LEU A 205 -43.12 12.40 -24.13
N PRO A 206 -43.24 11.57 -23.09
CA PRO A 206 -42.35 10.50 -22.63
C PRO A 206 -43.08 9.14 -22.67
N LEU A 207 -42.38 8.01 -22.54
CA LEU A 207 -43.01 6.70 -22.31
C LEU A 207 -42.79 6.23 -20.86
N THR A 208 -43.88 6.25 -20.11
CA THR A 208 -44.13 5.54 -18.85
C THR A 208 -44.59 4.09 -19.09
N ARG A 209 -44.17 3.18 -18.19
CA ARG A 209 -44.86 2.00 -17.58
C ARG A 209 -43.77 0.96 -17.24
N SER A 210 -43.46 0.63 -15.98
CA SER A 210 -44.23 -0.03 -14.91
C SER A 210 -44.68 -1.46 -15.24
N ILE A 211 -44.58 -2.33 -14.22
CA ILE A 211 -45.03 -3.74 -14.05
C ILE A 211 -43.89 -4.76 -14.20
N ALA A 212 -43.68 -5.77 -13.34
CA ALA A 212 -44.11 -6.12 -11.99
C ALA A 212 -43.30 -7.37 -11.56
N ALA A 213 -43.32 -7.64 -10.26
CA ALA A 213 -42.78 -8.82 -9.58
C ALA A 213 -43.52 -10.13 -9.92
N THR A 214 -42.80 -11.25 -9.73
CA THR A 214 -43.19 -12.66 -9.37
C THR A 214 -42.06 -13.54 -9.91
N SER A 215 -41.47 -14.51 -9.20
CA SER A 215 -41.80 -15.28 -7.99
C SER A 215 -40.52 -15.69 -7.27
#